data_AF-A0A7S0V4Y6-F1
#
_entry.id   AF-A0A7S0V4Y6-F1
#
_cell.length_a   1.000
_cell.length_b   1.000
_cell.length_c   1.000
_cell.angle_alpha   90.00
_cell.angle_beta   90.00
_cell.angle_gamma   90.00
#
_symmetry.space_group_name_H-M   'P 1'
#
loop_
_entity.id
_entity.type
_entity.pdbx_description
1 polymer ?
#
loop_
_entity_poly.entity_id
_entity_poly.type
_entity_poly.pdbx_seq_one_letter_code
_entity_poly.pdbx_strand_id
1 'polypeptide(L)'
;MARSFYLATLLMLLPVALAASKSSMIGVSSPLIIWSSSDKNVKASRVSYEVLSDVEGVASDFVLSAIGKEKGDADMTPYLIGADDGVVAVFLGKELDTSDLRSSSAVTTLKHILDDASSSIVFPYAASKGSIKDSLVNSLTASDVKFRMVNCEADASEKNLKSAIKSALKQKPRVLLICPAVSAIPNSDEALESEMHQLTVTEKALHGVNHMVMYSSAPELLSQVDISISEVRRRSLLADFSGFGNYTTCGTLCQVQVRWLEALLAVLFMAIAACSGLFCLYILDTPTRFQVAKDV
;
A
#
# COMPACT_ATOMS: atom_id res chain seq x y z
N MET A 1 -3.87 -13.61 -52.57
CA MET A 1 -4.09 -14.41 -51.34
C MET A 1 -3.15 -14.05 -50.20
N ALA A 2 -1.82 -14.04 -50.38
CA ALA A 2 -0.88 -13.70 -49.30
C ALA A 2 -1.16 -12.35 -48.60
N ARG A 3 -1.58 -11.32 -49.35
CA ARG A 3 -1.91 -9.98 -48.80
C ARG A 3 -3.08 -9.97 -47.81
N SER A 4 -4.08 -10.84 -47.96
CA SER A 4 -5.22 -10.92 -47.04
C SER A 4 -4.84 -11.60 -45.72
N PHE A 5 -3.94 -12.59 -45.78
CA PHE A 5 -3.41 -13.25 -44.58
C PHE A 5 -2.51 -12.32 -43.76
N TYR A 6 -1.69 -11.50 -44.43
CA TYR A 6 -0.87 -10.47 -43.76
C TYR A 6 -1.74 -9.39 -43.10
N LEU A 7 -2.84 -8.97 -43.74
CA LEU A 7 -3.71 -7.94 -43.15
C LEU A 7 -4.45 -8.45 -41.91
N ALA A 8 -4.92 -9.71 -41.94
CA ALA A 8 -5.60 -10.34 -40.82
C ALA A 8 -4.66 -10.61 -39.62
N THR A 9 -3.42 -11.04 -39.90
CA THR A 9 -2.39 -11.22 -38.85
C THR A 9 -1.93 -9.89 -38.27
N LEU A 10 -1.80 -8.83 -39.07
CA LEU A 10 -1.47 -7.49 -38.61
C LEU A 10 -2.59 -6.89 -37.72
N LEU A 11 -3.86 -7.13 -38.07
CA LEU A 11 -5.01 -6.68 -37.28
C LEU A 11 -5.12 -7.42 -35.94
N MET A 12 -4.74 -8.70 -35.89
CA MET A 12 -4.72 -9.50 -34.64
C MET A 12 -3.54 -9.14 -33.72
N LEU A 13 -2.44 -8.61 -34.26
CA LEU A 13 -1.25 -8.21 -33.49
C LEU A 13 -1.33 -6.76 -32.95
N LEU A 14 -2.15 -5.90 -33.56
CA LEU A 14 -2.33 -4.51 -33.14
C LEU A 14 -2.79 -4.33 -31.67
N PRO A 15 -3.79 -5.10 -31.15
CA PRO A 15 -4.22 -4.95 -29.76
C PRO A 15 -3.17 -5.44 -28.76
N VAL A 16 -2.32 -6.41 -29.12
CA VAL A 16 -1.23 -6.89 -28.26
C VAL A 16 -0.13 -5.84 -28.12
N ALA A 17 0.21 -5.13 -29.21
CA ALA A 17 1.18 -4.04 -29.18
C ALA A 17 0.66 -2.80 -28.42
N LEU A 18 -0.64 -2.51 -28.49
CA LEU A 18 -1.28 -1.42 -27.74
C LEU A 18 -1.50 -1.74 -26.25
N ALA A 19 -1.63 -3.01 -25.88
CA ALA A 19 -1.70 -3.43 -24.47
C ALA A 19 -0.33 -3.42 -23.78
N ALA A 20 0.76 -3.64 -24.53
CA ALA A 20 2.12 -3.62 -23.99
C ALA A 20 2.66 -2.21 -23.67
N SER A 21 2.09 -1.15 -24.26
CA SER A 21 2.58 0.23 -24.10
C SER A 21 1.95 0.99 -22.92
N LYS A 22 1.03 0.37 -22.17
CA LYS A 22 0.40 0.96 -20.96
C LYS A 22 0.76 0.23 -19.68
N SER A 23 1.98 -0.31 -19.56
CA SER A 23 2.53 -0.66 -18.23
C SER A 23 3.04 0.59 -17.50
N SER A 24 2.19 1.62 -17.39
CA SER A 24 2.48 2.73 -16.48
C SER A 24 2.04 2.28 -15.08
N MET A 25 3.03 2.16 -14.19
CA MET A 25 2.86 2.00 -12.74
C MET A 25 2.03 0.80 -12.30
N ILE A 26 2.67 -0.36 -12.17
CA ILE A 26 2.25 -1.31 -11.13
C ILE A 26 2.57 -0.60 -9.81
N GLY A 27 1.54 0.00 -9.22
CA GLY A 27 1.62 0.81 -8.01
C GLY A 27 2.20 0.02 -6.86
N VAL A 28 3.04 0.69 -6.08
CA VAL A 28 3.39 0.21 -4.75
C VAL A 28 2.10 0.20 -3.94
N SER A 29 1.70 -0.96 -3.43
CA SER A 29 0.61 -1.05 -2.46
C SER A 29 1.18 -1.01 -1.06
N SER A 30 0.53 -0.33 -0.12
CA SER A 30 0.93 -0.31 1.28
C SER A 30 -0.31 -0.61 2.12
N PRO A 31 -0.30 -1.63 2.98
CA PRO A 31 -1.42 -1.96 3.83
C PRO A 31 -1.67 -0.80 4.78
N LEU A 32 -2.93 -0.40 4.88
CA LEU A 32 -3.39 0.63 5.78
C LEU A 32 -4.20 -0.04 6.88
N ILE A 33 -3.60 -0.15 8.06
CA ILE A 33 -4.28 -0.73 9.21
C ILE A 33 -4.79 0.43 10.05
N ILE A 34 -6.12 0.58 10.11
CA ILE A 34 -6.77 1.60 10.94
C ILE A 34 -7.43 0.89 12.12
N TRP A 35 -7.18 1.40 13.31
CA TRP A 35 -7.72 0.87 14.54
C TRP A 35 -8.28 2.01 15.38
N SER A 36 -9.50 1.87 15.90
CA SER A 36 -10.05 2.81 16.87
C SER A 36 -10.60 2.05 18.05
N SER A 37 -10.11 2.37 19.25
CA SER A 37 -10.55 1.75 20.51
C SER A 37 -11.64 2.58 21.21
N SER A 38 -11.96 3.77 20.70
CA SER A 38 -12.68 4.81 21.42
C SER A 38 -14.17 4.56 21.63
N ASP A 39 -14.81 3.65 20.86
CA ASP A 39 -16.25 3.43 20.99
C ASP A 39 -16.61 2.04 21.53
N LYS A 40 -17.18 2.00 22.75
CA LYS A 40 -17.70 0.77 23.38
C LYS A 40 -18.84 0.12 22.59
N ASN A 41 -19.45 0.86 21.66
CA ASN A 41 -20.55 0.40 20.82
C ASN A 41 -20.15 0.10 19.36
N VAL A 42 -18.93 0.47 18.94
CA VAL A 42 -18.42 0.17 17.60
C VAL A 42 -17.13 -0.65 17.73
N LYS A 43 -17.22 -1.96 17.46
CA LYS A 43 -16.04 -2.82 17.29
C LYS A 43 -15.30 -2.44 15.99
N ALA A 44 -14.68 -1.26 15.92
CA ALA A 44 -14.00 -0.81 14.70
C ALA A 44 -12.51 -1.19 14.70
N SER A 45 -12.26 -2.48 14.51
CA SER A 45 -11.03 -2.93 13.86
C SER A 45 -11.28 -2.89 12.35
N ARG A 46 -10.53 -2.08 11.59
CA ARG A 46 -10.62 -2.06 10.13
C ARG A 46 -9.23 -2.18 9.52
N VAL A 47 -8.92 -3.38 9.05
CA VAL A 47 -7.75 -3.62 8.20
C VAL A 47 -8.17 -3.33 6.76
N SER A 48 -7.62 -2.28 6.14
CA SER A 48 -7.86 -1.96 4.72
C SER A 48 -6.58 -2.20 3.92
N TYR A 49 -6.64 -3.07 2.92
CA TYR A 49 -5.53 -3.26 1.99
C TYR A 49 -5.76 -2.35 0.78
N GLU A 50 -5.13 -1.18 0.79
CA GLU A 50 -5.27 -0.19 -0.27
C GLU A 50 -3.96 0.00 -1.03
N VAL A 51 -4.07 0.23 -2.33
CA VAL A 51 -2.92 0.55 -3.17
C VAL A 51 -2.70 2.04 -3.12
N LEU A 52 -1.84 2.48 -2.20
CA LEU A 52 -1.51 3.89 -2.04
C LEU A 52 -0.33 4.27 -2.94
N SER A 53 -0.59 5.07 -3.97
CA SER A 53 0.45 5.56 -4.88
C SER A 53 1.33 6.65 -4.27
N ASP A 54 0.84 7.34 -3.24
CA ASP A 54 1.51 8.43 -2.54
C ASP A 54 1.32 8.28 -1.02
N VAL A 55 2.12 7.41 -0.40
CA VAL A 55 2.04 7.18 1.05
C VAL A 55 2.46 8.43 1.84
N GLU A 56 3.32 9.27 1.27
CA GLU A 56 3.78 10.53 1.88
C GLU A 56 2.64 11.56 2.02
N GLY A 57 1.89 11.77 0.94
CA GLY A 57 0.71 12.63 0.93
C GLY A 57 -0.36 12.08 1.87
N VAL A 58 -0.71 10.81 1.71
CA VAL A 58 -1.76 10.16 2.52
C VAL A 58 -1.44 10.22 4.02
N ALA A 59 -0.19 9.95 4.42
CA ALA A 59 0.24 10.08 5.81
C ALA A 59 0.05 11.51 6.36
N SER A 60 0.38 12.52 5.55
CA SER A 60 0.21 13.93 5.92
C SER A 60 -1.25 14.30 6.08
N ASP A 61 -2.08 13.93 5.10
CA ASP A 61 -3.52 14.20 5.09
C ASP A 61 -4.22 13.54 6.29
N PHE A 62 -3.80 12.31 6.65
CA PHE A 62 -4.30 11.63 7.85
C PHE A 62 -4.00 12.41 9.14
N VAL A 63 -2.75 12.87 9.31
CA VAL A 63 -2.36 13.65 10.49
C VAL A 63 -3.09 14.99 10.53
N LEU A 64 -3.22 15.67 9.39
CA LEU A 64 -3.93 16.95 9.27
C LEU A 64 -5.44 16.80 9.51
N SER A 65 -6.04 15.73 9.00
CA SER A 65 -7.44 15.39 9.25
C SER A 65 -7.68 15.04 10.72
N ALA A 66 -6.76 14.32 11.37
CA ALA A 66 -6.88 13.97 12.79
C ALA A 66 -6.89 15.20 13.70
N ILE A 67 -6.16 16.26 13.35
CA ILE A 67 -6.13 17.52 14.09
C ILE A 67 -7.17 18.56 13.61
N GLY A 68 -8.08 18.17 12.71
CA GLY A 68 -9.16 19.03 12.20
C GLY A 68 -8.71 20.18 11.30
N LYS A 69 -7.49 20.10 10.74
CA LYS A 69 -6.96 21.12 9.81
C LYS A 69 -7.38 20.88 8.36
N GLU A 70 -7.74 19.65 8.03
CA GLU A 70 -8.20 19.27 6.70
C GLU A 70 -9.53 18.52 6.79
N LYS A 71 -10.43 18.76 5.83
CA LYS A 71 -11.58 17.89 5.60
C LYS A 71 -11.05 16.68 4.83
N GLY A 72 -10.52 15.70 5.56
CA GLY A 72 -10.14 14.41 4.97
C GLY A 72 -11.30 13.82 4.17
N ASP A 73 -10.98 12.94 3.21
CA ASP A 73 -11.98 12.22 2.45
C ASP A 73 -13.03 11.62 3.40
N ALA A 74 -14.30 11.89 3.12
CA ALA A 74 -15.39 11.76 4.10
C ALA A 74 -15.63 10.31 4.57
N ASP A 75 -14.96 9.34 3.94
CA ASP A 75 -15.10 7.90 4.21
C ASP A 75 -14.16 7.40 5.34
N MET A 76 -13.06 8.11 5.66
CA MET A 76 -12.07 7.68 6.67
C MET A 76 -12.02 8.55 7.93
N THR A 77 -12.57 9.75 7.87
CA THR A 77 -12.76 10.67 9.00
C THR A 77 -13.53 10.09 10.21
N PRO A 78 -14.54 9.18 10.08
CA PRO A 78 -15.26 8.67 11.24
C PRO A 78 -14.42 7.76 12.15
N TYR A 79 -13.24 7.30 11.71
CA TYR A 79 -12.37 6.42 12.50
C TYR A 79 -11.26 7.16 13.24
N LEU A 80 -11.07 8.44 12.96
CA LEU A 80 -10.03 9.29 13.56
C LEU A 80 -10.62 10.12 14.70
N ILE A 81 -11.32 9.45 15.61
CA ILE A 81 -11.88 10.10 16.79
C ILE A 81 -10.77 10.15 17.83
N GLY A 82 -10.25 11.33 18.15
CA GLY A 82 -9.34 11.42 19.30
C GLY A 82 -8.59 12.72 19.54
N ALA A 83 -8.35 13.58 18.54
CA ALA A 83 -7.38 14.68 18.71
C ALA A 83 -7.96 16.12 18.73
N ASP A 84 -9.28 16.31 18.90
CA ASP A 84 -9.84 17.66 19.08
C ASP A 84 -9.16 18.42 20.25
N ASP A 85 -8.81 17.69 21.33
CA ASP A 85 -8.00 18.16 22.47
C ASP A 85 -6.76 17.29 22.77
N GLY A 86 -6.43 16.33 21.88
CA GLY A 86 -5.37 15.34 22.07
C GLY A 86 -4.06 15.67 21.33
N VAL A 87 -3.04 14.83 21.54
CA VAL A 87 -1.76 14.89 20.83
C VAL A 87 -1.70 13.77 19.79
N VAL A 88 -1.32 14.07 18.55
CA VAL A 88 -1.02 13.04 17.54
C VAL A 88 0.46 12.67 17.65
N ALA A 89 0.76 11.46 18.10
CA ALA A 89 2.10 10.91 18.18
C ALA A 89 2.39 10.09 16.93
N VAL A 90 3.38 10.51 16.14
CA VAL A 90 3.80 9.84 14.92
C VAL A 90 5.16 9.20 15.17
N PHE A 91 5.23 7.88 15.13
CA PHE A 91 6.45 7.10 15.23
C PHE A 91 6.92 6.67 13.84
N LEU A 92 8.10 7.11 13.46
CA LEU A 92 8.69 6.90 12.14
C LEU A 92 9.75 5.81 12.21
N GLY A 93 9.32 4.54 12.11
CA GLY A 93 10.18 3.36 12.10
C GLY A 93 11.00 3.21 10.82
N LYS A 94 12.06 2.41 10.90
CA LYS A 94 12.97 2.08 9.79
C LYS A 94 13.15 0.58 9.58
N GLU A 95 12.99 -0.22 10.63
CA GLU A 95 13.43 -1.62 10.63
C GLU A 95 12.32 -2.64 10.33
N LEU A 96 11.06 -2.33 10.66
CA LEU A 96 9.95 -3.30 10.47
C LEU A 96 9.71 -3.59 8.99
N ASP A 97 9.96 -4.83 8.57
CA ASP A 97 9.63 -5.36 7.24
C ASP A 97 8.39 -6.27 7.31
N THR A 98 7.81 -6.55 6.15
CA THR A 98 6.69 -7.46 5.96
C THR A 98 6.96 -8.90 6.36
N SER A 99 8.22 -9.36 6.31
CA SER A 99 8.61 -10.66 6.85
C SER A 99 8.38 -10.73 8.35
N ASP A 100 8.57 -9.61 9.04
CA ASP A 100 8.57 -9.57 10.50
C ASP A 100 7.14 -9.55 11.04
N LEU A 101 6.20 -9.04 10.24
CA LEU A 101 4.77 -9.20 10.47
C LEU A 101 4.28 -10.66 10.40
N ARG A 102 5.09 -11.59 9.88
CA ARG A 102 4.78 -13.02 9.94
C ARG A 102 5.22 -13.65 11.26
N SER A 103 6.14 -12.99 11.97
CA SER A 103 6.62 -13.40 13.29
C SER A 103 5.71 -12.84 14.39
N SER A 104 5.62 -13.53 15.53
CA SER A 104 4.63 -13.18 16.57
C SER A 104 5.05 -12.00 17.46
N SER A 105 6.34 -11.75 17.70
CA SER A 105 6.78 -10.79 18.74
C SER A 105 6.50 -9.34 18.35
N ALA A 106 6.93 -8.90 17.16
CA ALA A 106 6.71 -7.54 16.66
C ALA A 106 5.21 -7.23 16.53
N VAL A 107 4.43 -8.16 15.98
CA VAL A 107 2.98 -8.03 15.84
C VAL A 107 2.28 -7.92 17.20
N THR A 108 2.68 -8.72 18.19
CA THR A 108 2.08 -8.64 19.53
C THR A 108 2.37 -7.32 20.23
N THR A 109 3.60 -6.81 20.09
CA THR A 109 4.00 -5.51 20.65
C THR A 109 3.24 -4.38 19.98
N LEU A 110 3.22 -4.37 18.64
CA LEU A 110 2.49 -3.38 17.87
C LEU A 110 1.00 -3.42 18.26
N LYS A 111 0.38 -4.60 18.29
CA LYS A 111 -1.01 -4.77 18.71
C LYS A 111 -1.30 -4.18 20.08
N HIS A 112 -0.46 -4.46 21.08
CA HIS A 112 -0.62 -3.91 22.43
C HIS A 112 -0.63 -2.37 22.42
N ILE A 113 0.26 -1.77 21.63
CA ILE A 113 0.40 -0.32 21.54
C ILE A 113 -0.80 0.31 20.80
N LEU A 114 -1.33 -0.39 19.79
CA LEU A 114 -2.54 0.05 19.08
C LEU A 114 -3.80 -0.06 19.93
N ASP A 115 -3.89 -1.11 20.77
CA ASP A 115 -5.01 -1.36 21.67
C ASP A 115 -5.06 -0.34 22.82
N ASP A 116 -3.91 0.14 23.28
CA ASP A 116 -3.81 1.13 24.37
C ASP A 116 -4.08 2.58 23.92
N ALA A 117 -3.89 2.89 22.64
CA ALA A 117 -4.17 4.22 22.07
C ALA A 117 -5.67 4.45 21.87
N SER A 118 -6.14 5.71 21.97
CA SER A 118 -7.57 6.03 21.73
C SER A 118 -7.98 5.80 20.27
N SER A 119 -7.08 6.14 19.36
CA SER A 119 -7.15 5.78 17.95
C SER A 119 -5.73 5.56 17.43
N SER A 120 -5.55 4.65 16.49
CA SER A 120 -4.26 4.35 15.93
C SER A 120 -4.30 3.97 14.45
N ILE A 121 -3.23 4.34 13.74
CA ILE A 121 -3.04 4.00 12.32
C ILE A 121 -1.65 3.40 12.17
N VAL A 122 -1.53 2.37 11.34
CA VAL A 122 -0.26 1.74 11.02
C VAL A 122 -0.09 1.62 9.51
N PHE A 123 1.07 2.09 9.05
CA PHE A 123 1.67 1.85 7.75
C PHE A 123 2.89 0.93 7.95
N PRO A 124 2.69 -0.39 8.09
CA PRO A 124 3.74 -1.30 8.53
C PRO A 124 4.76 -1.65 7.45
N TYR A 125 4.55 -1.19 6.21
CA TYR A 125 5.61 -0.98 5.23
C TYR A 125 5.18 0.13 4.27
N ALA A 126 5.72 1.33 4.46
CA ALA A 126 5.50 2.43 3.55
C ALA A 126 6.65 2.44 2.54
N ALA A 127 6.42 1.88 1.36
CA ALA A 127 7.35 2.04 0.26
C ALA A 127 7.06 3.38 -0.43
N SER A 128 7.92 4.36 -0.16
CA SER A 128 7.85 5.68 -0.77
C SER A 128 9.13 6.02 -1.52
N LYS A 129 9.02 6.94 -2.48
CA LYS A 129 10.16 7.45 -3.26
C LYS A 129 10.97 8.49 -2.50
N GLY A 130 10.36 9.15 -1.53
CA GLY A 130 10.98 10.14 -0.67
C GLY A 130 10.84 9.77 0.80
N SER A 131 10.87 10.80 1.63
CA SER A 131 10.92 10.70 3.09
C SER A 131 9.59 11.16 3.67
N ILE A 132 8.85 10.21 4.27
CA ILE A 132 7.58 10.50 4.97
C ILE A 132 7.78 11.56 6.05
N LYS A 133 8.95 11.53 6.71
CA LYS A 133 9.35 12.56 7.68
C LYS A 133 9.32 13.95 7.05
N ASP A 134 9.96 14.13 5.89
CA ASP A 134 10.12 15.44 5.27
C ASP A 134 8.79 15.93 4.67
N SER A 135 8.02 15.03 4.07
CA SER A 135 6.65 15.33 3.60
C SER A 135 5.77 15.81 4.76
N LEU A 136 5.77 15.09 5.88
CA LEU A 136 4.98 15.43 7.05
C LEU A 136 5.42 16.76 7.68
N VAL A 137 6.73 16.99 7.82
CA VAL A 137 7.27 18.27 8.33
C VAL A 137 6.87 19.44 7.43
N ASN A 138 6.93 19.27 6.12
CA ASN A 138 6.53 20.29 5.16
C ASN A 138 5.02 20.60 5.26
N SER A 139 4.17 19.57 5.31
CA SER A 139 2.72 19.70 5.43
C SER A 139 2.28 20.35 6.74
N LEU A 140 2.94 19.99 7.85
CA LEU A 140 2.67 20.59 9.17
C LEU A 140 3.11 22.05 9.25
N THR A 141 4.25 22.38 8.63
CA THR A 141 4.77 23.75 8.56
C THR A 141 3.87 24.63 7.68
N ALA A 142 3.43 24.11 6.53
CA ALA A 142 2.52 24.80 5.63
C ALA A 142 1.15 25.08 6.28
N SER A 143 0.70 24.22 7.19
CA SER A 143 -0.60 24.30 7.87
C SER A 143 -0.57 25.08 9.21
N ASP A 144 0.57 25.68 9.56
CA ASP A 144 0.82 26.38 10.83
C ASP A 144 0.45 25.53 12.07
N VAL A 145 0.90 24.28 12.07
CA VAL A 145 0.64 23.32 13.17
C VAL A 145 1.82 23.32 14.14
N LYS A 146 1.53 23.41 15.44
CA LYS A 146 2.56 23.30 16.49
C LYS A 146 3.02 21.85 16.63
N PHE A 147 4.17 21.52 16.05
CA PHE A 147 4.78 20.19 16.17
C PHE A 147 6.14 20.21 16.88
N ARG A 148 6.54 19.03 17.37
CA ARG A 148 7.87 18.78 17.95
C ARG A 148 8.44 17.48 17.43
N MET A 149 9.74 17.49 17.17
CA MET A 149 10.51 16.31 16.79
C MET A 149 11.32 15.84 17.99
N VAL A 150 11.34 14.53 18.21
CA VAL A 150 12.14 13.86 19.22
C VAL A 150 13.02 12.86 18.50
N ASN A 151 14.32 12.98 18.70
CA ASN A 151 15.29 11.95 18.32
C ASN A 151 15.40 11.71 16.78
N CYS A 152 15.07 12.72 15.97
CA CYS A 152 15.12 12.69 14.49
C CYS A 152 16.40 13.29 13.88
N GLU A 153 17.37 13.69 14.70
CA GLU A 153 18.67 14.24 14.29
C GLU A 153 19.78 13.18 14.44
N ALA A 154 20.89 13.33 13.69
CA ALA A 154 21.91 12.30 13.52
C ALA A 154 22.63 11.84 14.82
N ASP A 155 22.59 12.64 15.89
CA ASP A 155 23.25 12.35 17.18
C ASP A 155 22.25 11.90 18.28
N ALA A 156 21.12 11.37 17.85
CA ALA A 156 20.03 10.86 18.67
C ALA A 156 20.48 9.72 19.62
N SER A 157 20.42 9.96 20.94
CA SER A 157 20.77 8.97 21.97
C SER A 157 19.52 8.34 22.61
N GLU A 158 19.43 7.01 22.50
CA GLU A 158 18.35 6.17 23.05
C GLU A 158 18.09 6.39 24.55
N LYS A 159 19.13 6.72 25.33
CA LYS A 159 19.07 6.81 26.81
C LYS A 159 18.10 7.87 27.35
N ASN A 160 17.64 8.81 26.53
CA ASN A 160 16.80 9.92 26.96
C ASN A 160 15.42 10.00 26.27
N LEU A 161 14.98 8.97 25.55
CA LEU A 161 13.72 9.04 24.79
C LEU A 161 12.50 9.38 25.67
N LYS A 162 12.34 8.68 26.79
CA LYS A 162 11.21 8.90 27.72
C LYS A 162 11.18 10.31 28.31
N SER A 163 12.33 10.85 28.70
CA SER A 163 12.43 12.19 29.30
C SER A 163 12.25 13.27 28.23
N ALA A 164 12.76 13.05 27.01
CA ALA A 164 12.57 13.93 25.87
C ALA A 164 11.10 14.03 25.47
N ILE A 165 10.38 12.90 25.38
CA ILE A 165 8.93 12.89 25.11
C ILE A 165 8.18 13.66 26.19
N LYS A 166 8.43 13.38 27.47
CA LYS A 166 7.78 14.12 28.57
C LYS A 166 8.08 15.62 28.54
N SER A 167 9.29 16.01 28.15
CA SER A 167 9.66 17.42 27.99
C SER A 167 8.92 18.07 26.82
N ALA A 168 8.81 17.36 25.68
CA ALA A 168 8.06 17.82 24.53
C ALA A 168 6.58 17.99 24.85
N LEU A 169 5.96 17.04 25.56
CA LEU A 169 4.55 17.11 25.97
C LEU A 169 4.23 18.31 26.87
N LYS A 170 5.18 18.76 27.71
CA LYS A 170 4.99 19.98 28.54
C LYS A 170 4.76 21.23 27.69
N GLN A 171 5.27 21.27 26.46
CA GLN A 171 5.07 22.38 25.53
C GLN A 171 3.71 22.34 24.81
N LYS A 172 2.89 21.31 25.08
CA LYS A 172 1.57 21.08 24.49
C LYS A 172 1.58 21.14 22.95
N PRO A 173 2.41 20.32 22.28
CA PRO A 173 2.36 20.20 20.82
C PRO A 173 1.04 19.56 20.39
N ARG A 174 0.57 19.92 19.20
CA ARG A 174 -0.53 19.20 18.53
C ARG A 174 -0.04 17.89 17.91
N VAL A 175 1.19 17.90 17.40
CA VAL A 175 1.83 16.74 16.75
C VAL A 175 3.21 16.49 17.34
N LEU A 176 3.48 15.24 17.70
CA LEU A 176 4.77 14.78 18.22
C LEU A 176 5.36 13.76 17.26
N LEU A 177 6.44 14.11 16.58
CA LEU A 177 7.21 13.24 15.70
C LEU A 177 8.31 12.55 16.50
N ILE A 178 8.36 11.23 16.46
CA ILE A 178 9.37 10.41 17.15
C ILE A 178 10.11 9.57 16.10
N CYS A 179 11.42 9.70 16.05
CA CYS A 179 12.28 8.85 15.25
C CYS A 179 13.12 7.94 16.16
N PRO A 180 13.20 6.64 15.88
CA PRO A 180 13.98 5.73 16.69
C PRO A 180 15.48 5.99 16.47
N ALA A 181 16.25 5.93 17.57
CA ALA A 181 17.71 5.92 17.52
C ALA A 181 18.14 4.48 17.25
N VAL A 182 18.06 4.06 15.99
CA VAL A 182 18.56 2.74 15.60
C VAL A 182 20.01 2.91 15.15
N SER A 183 20.91 2.20 15.82
CA SER A 183 22.31 2.14 15.44
C SER A 183 22.41 1.40 14.10
N ALA A 184 23.27 1.84 13.18
CA ALA A 184 23.54 1.18 11.89
C ALA A 184 24.24 -0.19 12.06
N ILE A 185 23.66 -1.08 12.85
CA ILE A 185 24.19 -2.40 13.16
C ILE A 185 23.68 -3.36 12.07
N PRO A 186 24.56 -4.16 11.44
CA PRO A 186 24.23 -5.01 10.31
C PRO A 186 23.39 -6.26 10.66
N ASN A 187 22.81 -6.35 11.87
CA ASN A 187 21.92 -7.42 12.28
C ASN A 187 20.49 -6.86 12.42
N SER A 188 19.64 -7.19 11.45
CA SER A 188 18.24 -6.73 11.36
C SER A 188 17.42 -7.02 12.61
N ASP A 189 17.66 -8.15 13.26
CA ASP A 189 16.81 -8.63 14.35
C ASP A 189 17.03 -7.80 15.64
N GLU A 190 18.26 -7.42 15.94
CA GLU A 190 18.57 -6.57 17.11
C GLU A 190 18.09 -5.12 16.89
N ALA A 191 18.17 -4.65 15.65
CA ALA A 191 17.70 -3.33 15.26
C ALA A 191 16.17 -3.23 15.38
N LEU A 192 15.44 -4.25 14.91
CA LEU A 192 14.00 -4.35 15.04
C LEU A 192 13.54 -4.44 16.50
N GLU A 193 14.19 -5.28 17.31
CA GLU A 193 13.87 -5.40 18.73
C GLU A 193 14.11 -4.07 19.48
N SER A 194 15.17 -3.33 19.13
CA SER A 194 15.40 -1.98 19.67
C SER A 194 14.29 -1.01 19.25
N GLU A 195 13.87 -1.02 17.99
CA GLU A 195 12.77 -0.18 17.51
C GLU A 195 11.46 -0.49 18.25
N MET A 196 11.10 -1.77 18.39
CA MET A 196 9.90 -2.20 19.13
C MET A 196 9.99 -1.84 20.63
N HIS A 197 11.19 -1.91 21.22
CA HIS A 197 11.42 -1.44 22.58
C HIS A 197 11.20 0.07 22.71
N GLN A 198 11.74 0.87 21.79
CA GLN A 198 11.57 2.33 21.77
C GLN A 198 10.11 2.74 21.55
N LEU A 199 9.37 1.99 20.73
CA LEU A 199 7.93 2.17 20.55
C LEU A 199 7.17 1.93 21.87
N THR A 200 7.52 0.87 22.60
CA THR A 200 6.95 0.58 23.94
C THR A 200 7.29 1.66 24.97
N VAL A 201 8.51 2.19 24.93
CA VAL A 201 8.92 3.31 25.81
C VAL A 201 8.12 4.58 25.49
N THR A 202 7.83 4.80 24.21
CA THR A 202 7.04 5.93 23.72
C THR A 202 5.60 5.84 24.21
N GLU A 203 4.96 4.69 24.06
CA GLU A 203 3.61 4.42 24.59
C GLU A 203 3.56 4.71 26.10
N LYS A 204 4.48 4.13 26.88
CA LYS A 204 4.57 4.37 28.34
C LYS A 204 4.82 5.83 28.71
N ALA A 205 5.37 6.64 27.81
CA ALA A 205 5.59 8.07 28.03
C ALA A 205 4.33 8.89 27.72
N LEU A 206 3.49 8.41 26.80
CA LEU A 206 2.20 9.00 26.40
C LEU A 206 1.03 8.52 27.27
N HIS A 207 1.21 7.43 28.02
CA HIS A 207 0.20 6.91 28.94
C HIS A 207 -0.36 8.00 29.87
N GLY A 208 -1.68 8.17 29.86
CA GLY A 208 -2.41 9.20 30.62
C GLY A 208 -2.66 10.52 29.88
N VAL A 209 -2.20 10.65 28.63
CA VAL A 209 -2.56 11.74 27.72
C VAL A 209 -3.51 11.18 26.65
N ASN A 210 -4.57 11.92 26.30
CA ASN A 210 -5.39 11.56 25.16
C ASN A 210 -4.56 11.73 23.88
N HIS A 211 -4.25 10.62 23.22
CA HIS A 211 -3.34 10.62 22.09
C HIS A 211 -3.78 9.64 21.00
N MET A 212 -3.47 10.02 19.77
CA MET A 212 -3.56 9.16 18.60
C MET A 212 -2.16 8.70 18.23
N VAL A 213 -1.99 7.42 17.94
CA VAL A 213 -0.69 6.86 17.53
C VAL A 213 -0.71 6.56 16.04
N MET A 214 0.22 7.14 15.30
CA MET A 214 0.51 6.73 13.92
C MET A 214 1.88 6.06 13.89
N TYR A 215 1.94 4.81 13.46
CA TYR A 215 3.19 4.12 13.19
C TYR A 215 3.40 4.03 11.67
N SER A 216 4.59 4.36 11.19
CA SER A 216 4.97 4.16 9.79
C SER A 216 6.39 3.63 9.72
N SER A 217 6.61 2.50 9.06
CA SER A 217 7.96 2.03 8.73
C SER A 217 8.32 2.47 7.30
N ALA A 218 9.30 3.35 7.18
CA ALA A 218 9.81 3.82 5.90
C ALA A 218 11.33 3.63 5.87
N PRO A 219 11.83 2.50 5.34
CA PRO A 219 13.26 2.27 5.26
C PRO A 219 13.90 3.31 4.33
N GLU A 220 14.88 4.07 4.84
CA GLU A 220 15.59 5.13 4.10
C GLU A 220 16.33 4.60 2.85
N LEU A 221 16.57 3.28 2.79
CA LEU A 221 17.22 2.59 1.67
C LEU A 221 16.48 2.72 0.32
N LEU A 222 15.18 3.04 0.32
CA LEU A 222 14.43 3.27 -0.92
C LEU A 222 14.72 4.63 -1.58
N SER A 223 15.32 5.56 -0.84
CA SER A 223 15.55 6.94 -1.29
C SER A 223 16.89 7.13 -2.02
N GLN A 224 17.81 6.15 -1.94
CA GLN A 224 19.20 6.29 -2.41
C GLN A 224 19.63 5.33 -3.52
N VAL A 225 18.83 4.33 -3.87
CA VAL A 225 19.18 3.37 -4.91
C VAL A 225 17.99 3.22 -5.85
N ASP A 226 18.23 3.25 -7.16
CA ASP A 226 17.33 2.77 -8.22
C ASP A 226 17.09 1.26 -7.99
N ILE A 227 16.34 0.94 -6.93
CA ILE A 227 16.02 -0.42 -6.55
C ILE A 227 15.08 -0.92 -7.62
N SER A 228 15.53 -1.97 -8.30
CA SER A 228 14.70 -2.68 -9.27
C SER A 228 13.35 -2.97 -8.64
N ILE A 229 12.28 -2.67 -9.37
CA ILE A 229 10.87 -2.91 -8.98
C ILE A 229 10.65 -4.32 -8.37
N SER A 230 11.55 -5.27 -8.63
CA SER A 230 11.56 -6.63 -8.09
C SER A 230 11.76 -6.73 -6.56
N GLU A 231 12.52 -5.85 -5.91
CA GLU A 231 12.74 -5.89 -4.45
C GLU A 231 11.62 -5.21 -3.68
N VAL A 232 11.09 -4.10 -4.20
CA VAL A 232 9.84 -3.46 -3.71
C VAL A 232 8.67 -4.44 -3.82
N ARG A 233 8.61 -5.24 -4.90
CA ARG A 233 7.60 -6.29 -5.11
C ARG A 233 7.73 -7.47 -4.15
N ARG A 234 8.95 -7.79 -3.69
CA ARG A 234 9.19 -8.80 -2.64
C ARG A 234 8.88 -8.32 -1.24
N ARG A 235 8.84 -7.00 -1.00
CA ARG A 235 8.38 -6.43 0.26
C ARG A 235 6.88 -6.13 0.27
N SER A 236 6.24 -6.06 -0.90
CA SER A 236 4.77 -5.97 -1.04
C SER A 236 4.06 -7.32 -0.91
N LEU A 237 4.60 -8.30 -0.17
CA LEU A 237 4.09 -9.67 -0.11
C LEU A 237 2.84 -9.87 0.74
N LEU A 238 2.37 -8.82 1.42
CA LEU A 238 1.08 -8.80 2.13
C LEU A 238 -0.06 -8.16 1.33
N ALA A 239 0.18 -7.73 0.09
CA ALA A 239 -0.93 -7.53 -0.81
C ALA A 239 -1.49 -8.92 -1.13
N ASP A 240 -2.81 -9.12 -1.00
CA ASP A 240 -3.57 -10.35 -1.34
C ASP A 240 -3.37 -10.84 -2.81
N PHE A 241 -2.39 -10.29 -3.51
CA PHE A 241 -2.02 -10.52 -4.89
C PHE A 241 -0.76 -11.40 -5.07
N SER A 242 -0.16 -11.94 -3.99
CA SER A 242 1.04 -12.80 -4.11
C SER A 242 0.75 -14.31 -4.11
N GLY A 243 -0.50 -14.75 -3.92
CA GLY A 243 -0.89 -16.16 -4.14
C GLY A 243 -0.48 -17.15 -3.03
N PHE A 244 -0.32 -16.71 -1.77
CA PHE A 244 0.04 -17.60 -0.65
C PHE A 244 -0.95 -17.54 0.55
N GLY A 245 -2.23 -17.34 0.28
CA GLY A 245 -3.35 -17.50 1.24
C GLY A 245 -4.34 -18.57 0.78
N ASN A 246 -5.29 -18.95 1.64
CA ASN A 246 -6.38 -19.87 1.28
C ASN A 246 -7.10 -19.37 0.01
N TYR A 247 -7.04 -20.16 -1.06
CA TYR A 247 -7.39 -19.83 -2.46
C TYR A 247 -8.86 -19.41 -2.74
N THR A 248 -9.66 -19.02 -1.74
CA THR A 248 -11.11 -18.90 -1.89
C THR A 248 -11.63 -17.46 -2.00
N THR A 249 -10.79 -16.42 -1.83
CA THR A 249 -11.24 -15.03 -1.93
C THR A 249 -10.32 -14.19 -2.82
N CYS A 250 -10.89 -13.62 -3.88
CA CYS A 250 -10.20 -12.81 -4.88
C CYS A 250 -10.62 -11.34 -4.72
N GLY A 251 -9.68 -10.47 -4.40
CA GLY A 251 -9.93 -9.02 -4.28
C GLY A 251 -10.24 -8.34 -5.62
N THR A 252 -10.53 -7.04 -5.59
CA THR A 252 -11.01 -6.27 -6.76
C THR A 252 -10.04 -6.26 -7.95
N LEU A 253 -8.73 -6.11 -7.71
CA LEU A 253 -7.69 -6.18 -8.76
C LEU A 253 -7.57 -7.59 -9.36
N CYS A 254 -7.67 -8.63 -8.52
CA CYS A 254 -7.68 -10.03 -8.96
C CYS A 254 -8.93 -10.30 -9.80
N GLN A 255 -10.09 -9.80 -9.38
CA GLN A 255 -11.35 -9.95 -10.10
C GLN A 255 -11.30 -9.25 -11.46
N VAL A 256 -10.68 -8.06 -11.54
CA VAL A 256 -10.46 -7.35 -12.80
C VAL A 256 -9.51 -8.15 -13.70
N GLN A 257 -8.37 -8.63 -13.18
CA GLN A 257 -7.42 -9.42 -13.96
C GLN A 257 -8.00 -10.75 -14.47
N VAL A 258 -8.75 -11.46 -13.62
CA VAL A 258 -9.43 -12.70 -14.00
C VAL A 258 -10.49 -12.42 -15.07
N ARG A 259 -11.26 -11.34 -14.95
CA ARG A 259 -12.24 -10.96 -15.99
C ARG A 259 -11.60 -10.59 -17.32
N TRP A 260 -10.44 -9.92 -17.29
CA TRP A 260 -9.67 -9.64 -18.51
C TRP A 260 -9.18 -10.94 -19.17
N LEU A 261 -8.66 -11.88 -18.37
CA LEU A 261 -8.20 -13.18 -18.86
C LEU A 261 -9.36 -14.01 -19.44
N GLU A 262 -10.49 -14.05 -18.75
CA GLU A 262 -11.70 -14.74 -19.17
C GLU A 262 -12.24 -14.17 -20.50
N ALA A 263 -12.32 -12.85 -20.62
CA ALA A 263 -12.73 -12.18 -21.84
C ALA A 263 -11.78 -12.46 -23.01
N LEU A 264 -10.46 -12.42 -22.77
CA LEU A 264 -9.46 -12.72 -23.80
C LEU A 264 -9.56 -14.17 -24.29
N LEU A 265 -9.76 -15.11 -23.37
CA LEU A 265 -9.91 -16.53 -23.68
C LEU A 265 -11.21 -16.81 -24.46
N ALA A 266 -12.31 -16.13 -24.11
CA ALA A 266 -13.57 -16.21 -24.85
C ALA A 266 -13.43 -15.69 -26.29
N VAL A 267 -12.77 -14.54 -26.48
CA VAL A 267 -12.49 -13.97 -27.81
C VAL A 267 -11.60 -14.91 -28.63
N LEU A 268 -10.58 -15.51 -28.01
CA LEU A 268 -9.70 -16.49 -28.67
C LEU A 268 -10.49 -17.70 -29.18
N PHE A 269 -11.37 -18.28 -28.36
CA PHE A 269 -12.19 -19.41 -28.79
C PHE A 269 -13.16 -19.05 -29.91
N MET A 270 -13.78 -17.87 -29.85
CA MET A 270 -14.62 -17.37 -30.94
C MET A 270 -13.84 -17.19 -32.24
N ALA A 271 -12.60 -16.69 -32.18
CA ALA A 271 -11.74 -16.55 -33.35
C ALA A 271 -11.37 -17.91 -33.95
N ILE A 272 -11.04 -18.91 -33.12
CA ILE A 272 -10.74 -20.27 -33.59
C ILE A 272 -11.97 -20.90 -34.26
N ALA A 273 -13.16 -20.74 -33.67
CA ALA A 273 -14.42 -21.24 -34.25
C ALA A 273 -14.77 -20.54 -35.58
N ALA A 274 -14.53 -19.24 -35.70
CA ALA A 274 -14.73 -18.51 -36.95
C ALA A 274 -13.76 -18.97 -38.05
N CYS A 275 -12.48 -19.16 -37.70
CA CYS A 275 -11.47 -19.66 -38.62
C CYS A 275 -11.82 -21.06 -39.12
N SER A 276 -12.23 -21.98 -38.25
CA SER A 276 -12.62 -23.33 -38.66
C SER A 276 -13.83 -23.30 -39.60
N GLY A 277 -14.83 -22.45 -39.32
CA GLY A 277 -15.97 -22.23 -40.22
C GLY A 277 -15.56 -21.71 -41.61
N LEU A 278 -14.64 -20.75 -41.67
CA LEU A 278 -14.13 -20.21 -42.94
C LEU A 278 -13.33 -21.27 -43.73
N PHE A 279 -12.54 -22.11 -43.06
CA PHE A 279 -11.84 -23.22 -43.72
C PHE A 279 -12.82 -24.25 -44.29
N CYS A 280 -13.91 -24.57 -43.57
CA CYS A 280 -14.95 -25.47 -44.08
C CYS A 280 -15.64 -24.89 -45.32
N LEU A 281 -15.94 -23.59 -45.34
CA LEU A 281 -16.53 -22.93 -46.51
C LEU A 281 -15.56 -22.84 -47.70
N TYR A 282 -14.26 -22.70 -47.44
CA TYR A 282 -13.24 -22.68 -48.49
C TYR A 282 -13.13 -24.01 -49.25
N ILE A 283 -13.42 -25.13 -48.60
CA ILE A 283 -13.36 -26.47 -49.20
C ILE A 283 -14.62 -26.79 -50.03
N LEU A 284 -15.70 -26.00 -49.90
CA LEU A 284 -16.89 -26.19 -50.71
C LEU A 284 -16.64 -25.71 -52.14
N ASP A 285 -16.10 -26.62 -52.94
CA ASP A 285 -15.96 -26.43 -54.38
C ASP A 285 -17.34 -26.63 -55.02
N THR A 286 -17.98 -25.54 -55.43
CA THR A 286 -19.29 -25.63 -56.11
C THR A 286 -19.08 -26.28 -57.47
N PRO A 287 -19.70 -27.43 -57.77
CA PRO A 287 -19.49 -28.11 -59.04
C PRO A 287 -19.97 -27.22 -60.19
N THR A 288 -19.08 -26.92 -61.13
CA THR A 288 -19.34 -26.01 -62.27
C THR A 288 -20.20 -26.62 -63.37
N ARG A 289 -20.69 -27.85 -63.19
CA ARG A 289 -21.46 -28.58 -64.21
C ARG A 289 -22.89 -28.81 -63.75
N PHE A 290 -23.71 -27.78 -63.87
CA PHE A 290 -25.16 -27.94 -63.91
C PHE A 290 -25.60 -27.82 -65.37
N GLN A 291 -26.24 -28.89 -65.86
CA GLN A 291 -26.85 -29.11 -67.19
C GLN A 291 -26.01 -29.89 -68.22
N VAL A 292 -26.59 -31.03 -68.61
CA VAL A 292 -26.29 -31.75 -69.86
C VAL A 292 -27.20 -31.14 -70.92
N ALA A 293 -26.63 -30.58 -71.99
CA ALA A 293 -27.41 -30.15 -73.15
C ALA A 293 -28.19 -31.36 -73.68
N LYS A 294 -29.51 -31.21 -73.78
CA LYS A 294 -30.36 -32.22 -74.41
C LYS A 294 -30.24 -32.00 -75.91
N ASP A 295 -29.48 -32.85 -76.57
CA ASP A 295 -29.40 -32.84 -78.03
C ASP A 295 -30.79 -33.22 -78.58
N VAL A 296 -31.44 -32.26 -79.24
CA VAL A 296 -32.67 -32.41 -80.03
C VAL A 296 -32.27 -32.44 -81.50
#